data_AF-A0A7S3JSX8-F1
#
_entry.id   AF-A0A7S3JSX8-F1
#
_cell.length_a   1.000
_cell.length_b   1.000
_cell.length_c   1.000
_cell.angle_alpha   90.00
_cell.angle_beta   90.00
_cell.angle_gamma   90.00
#
_symmetry.space_group_name_H-M   'P 1'
#
loop_
_entity.id
_entity.type
_entity.pdbx_description
1 polymer ?
#
loop_
_entity_poly.entity_id
_entity_poly.type
_entity_poly.pdbx_seq_one_letter_code
_entity_poly.pdbx_strand_id
1 'polypeptide(L)'
;MQYIIRKAINNTSVKNYYSRGIVFLNYQEEPKKALGRYIGQEDKGDVEDKCYAQAIEMNDGRKLNALFDKNGFELRDWPTKVKNFHDEKEVKSIYYDEIVELVKAATGASLVLVFDSTIRETSQINLNALDGGSAAPVQRVHSDYTEQSAPRRLEQLVRKDEFFGIKSVPRSLLHCDYTFVNVWRSIDQNNVIKRRPLAVLDKNSVDHSKDTMIYELRFPDRTGQTYSLRYNKNHQWYYFPQMTAHECLIFNNFDKRSKFSGVFHTAFDDPNTKARDPPRRSIEVRTVAFFPPRENLDKPNHYTFYDMAHSNNAARIRLWLQLDQWQHKNQHIIQTKLVQYPQLQSSEFAIINPLRKIPALVKPNNETVFESDVILRYLEDKFGQSKRFTPSTPDDRQRMELIIRCHDLYIASPNNTQPGFSHTQGAMYLSAAFHGPHRAMSVSDRAAKLKELWSQLVWLDKYLIGTPYLVSNSLSLADLTWYPTCVFMEFMLPRVFDWPQLFYHPRNNNEHHSPVPRLARWFSFLTSQHDAFASTRNTILEYWHKMDADPHRQFDPIIDEIKQNPHLKWKYP
;
A
#
# COMPACT_ATOMS: atom_id res chain seq x y z
N MET A 1 -2.17 50.28 -13.97
CA MET A 1 -2.64 49.93 -12.61
C MET A 1 -1.80 50.51 -11.46
N GLN A 2 -0.60 51.08 -11.68
CA GLN A 2 0.16 51.78 -10.62
C GLN A 2 -0.41 53.16 -10.20
N TYR A 3 -1.41 53.69 -10.92
CA TYR A 3 -1.91 55.05 -10.71
C TYR A 3 -3.01 55.17 -9.65
N ILE A 4 -3.74 54.08 -9.33
CA ILE A 4 -4.89 54.14 -8.42
C ILE A 4 -4.48 54.08 -6.94
N ILE A 5 -3.36 53.42 -6.61
CA ILE A 5 -2.90 53.29 -5.22
C ILE A 5 -2.26 54.61 -4.71
N ARG A 6 -1.65 55.43 -5.57
CA ARG A 6 -0.99 56.68 -5.13
C ARG A 6 -1.96 57.78 -4.71
N LYS A 7 -3.22 57.78 -5.16
CA LYS A 7 -4.18 58.86 -4.86
C LYS A 7 -4.94 58.69 -3.53
N ALA A 8 -4.79 57.55 -2.85
CA ALA A 8 -5.44 57.27 -1.56
C ALA A 8 -4.51 57.50 -0.33
N ILE A 9 -3.25 57.88 -0.53
CA ILE A 9 -2.20 57.86 0.52
C ILE A 9 -2.28 59.07 1.50
N ASN A 10 -3.13 60.08 1.24
CA ASN A 10 -3.26 61.25 2.11
C ASN A 10 -4.46 61.23 3.07
N ASN A 11 -5.15 60.09 3.24
CA ASN A 11 -6.30 60.01 4.15
C ASN A 11 -5.91 59.35 5.48
N THR A 12 -6.13 60.06 6.59
CA THR A 12 -5.84 59.65 7.98
C THR A 12 -6.48 58.31 8.36
N SER A 13 -7.52 57.89 7.62
CA SER A 13 -8.18 56.58 7.78
C SER A 13 -7.30 55.39 7.41
N VAL A 14 -6.43 55.47 6.40
CA VAL A 14 -5.60 54.34 5.93
C VAL A 14 -4.47 53.99 6.93
N LYS A 15 -3.92 54.99 7.64
CA LYS A 15 -2.91 54.76 8.70
C LYS A 15 -3.47 53.98 9.90
N ASN A 16 -4.75 54.14 10.22
CA ASN A 16 -5.39 53.38 11.31
C ASN A 16 -5.59 51.90 10.96
N TYR A 17 -5.78 51.55 9.69
CA TYR A 17 -5.87 50.15 9.23
C TYR A 17 -4.56 49.38 9.44
N TYR A 18 -3.42 50.02 9.22
CA TYR A 18 -2.10 49.35 9.31
C TYR A 18 -1.66 49.02 10.74
N SER A 19 -2.14 49.77 11.75
CA SER A 19 -1.92 49.44 13.16
C SER A 19 -2.62 48.14 13.62
N ARG A 20 -3.52 47.60 12.80
CA ARG A 20 -4.32 46.39 13.07
C ARG A 20 -3.97 45.20 12.15
N GLY A 21 -2.86 45.25 11.43
CA GLY A 21 -2.44 44.15 10.54
C GLY A 21 -3.28 44.01 9.27
N ILE A 22 -3.98 45.07 8.82
CA ILE A 22 -4.82 45.03 7.62
C ILE A 22 -4.01 45.39 6.39
N VAL A 23 -4.16 44.60 5.32
CA VAL A 23 -3.50 44.80 4.02
C VAL A 23 -4.52 44.73 2.88
N PHE A 24 -4.10 45.10 1.66
CA PHE A 24 -4.95 45.02 0.49
C PHE A 24 -4.47 43.90 -0.43
N LEU A 25 -5.35 42.94 -0.72
CA LEU A 25 -5.11 41.88 -1.70
C LEU A 25 -6.00 42.06 -2.93
N ASN A 26 -5.50 41.68 -4.10
CA ASN A 26 -6.24 41.81 -5.35
C ASN A 26 -7.06 40.53 -5.61
N TYR A 27 -8.32 40.57 -5.20
CA TYR A 27 -9.31 39.54 -5.47
C TYR A 27 -9.90 39.70 -6.86
N GLN A 28 -10.40 38.60 -7.41
CA GLN A 28 -10.98 38.56 -8.73
C GLN A 28 -12.38 39.19 -8.75
N GLU A 29 -12.62 40.13 -9.67
CA GLU A 29 -13.97 40.64 -9.94
C GLU A 29 -14.81 39.57 -10.64
N GLU A 30 -16.14 39.60 -10.41
CA GLU A 30 -17.08 38.74 -11.13
C GLU A 30 -17.00 39.01 -12.63
N PRO A 31 -16.59 38.01 -13.44
CA PRO A 31 -16.42 38.21 -14.86
C PRO A 31 -17.78 38.13 -15.56
N LYS A 32 -17.95 38.96 -16.60
CA LYS A 32 -19.09 38.88 -17.53
C LYS A 32 -18.80 37.97 -18.73
N LYS A 33 -17.54 37.58 -18.91
CA LYS A 33 -17.03 36.70 -19.97
C LYS A 33 -16.22 35.56 -19.35
N ALA A 34 -15.53 34.77 -20.18
CA ALA A 34 -14.53 33.83 -19.67
C ALA A 34 -13.45 34.60 -18.88
N LEU A 35 -13.04 34.06 -17.75
CA LEU A 35 -12.01 34.67 -16.93
C LEU A 35 -10.63 34.21 -17.42
N GLY A 36 -9.71 35.13 -17.69
CA GLY A 36 -8.38 34.76 -18.15
C GLY A 36 -7.65 35.84 -18.94
N ARG A 37 -6.52 35.46 -19.52
CA ARG A 37 -5.72 36.33 -20.40
C ARG A 37 -5.03 35.55 -21.52
N TYR A 38 -4.70 36.28 -22.58
CA TYR A 38 -3.84 35.80 -23.65
C TYR A 38 -2.36 35.93 -23.29
N ILE A 39 -1.56 34.93 -23.66
CA ILE A 39 -0.10 34.90 -23.46
C ILE A 39 0.57 34.71 -24.81
N GLY A 40 1.48 35.62 -25.18
CA GLY A 40 2.27 35.50 -26.42
C GLY A 40 1.46 35.62 -27.71
N GLN A 41 0.26 36.24 -27.64
CA GLN A 41 -0.62 36.50 -28.78
C GLN A 41 -1.54 37.69 -28.48
N GLU A 42 -2.21 38.19 -29.51
CA GLU A 42 -3.17 39.30 -29.40
C GLU A 42 -4.41 38.92 -28.59
N ASP A 43 -4.90 39.88 -27.80
CA ASP A 43 -6.15 39.75 -27.05
C ASP A 43 -7.35 39.87 -27.99
N LYS A 44 -8.18 38.83 -28.03
CA LYS A 44 -9.38 38.78 -28.87
C LYS A 44 -10.60 39.44 -28.22
N GLY A 45 -10.46 39.95 -27.00
CA GLY A 45 -11.51 40.66 -26.27
C GLY A 45 -12.63 39.77 -25.73
N ASP A 46 -12.44 38.45 -25.70
CA ASP A 46 -13.42 37.46 -25.25
C ASP A 46 -13.12 36.91 -23.83
N VAL A 47 -12.07 37.41 -23.18
CA VAL A 47 -11.72 37.13 -21.79
C VAL A 47 -11.69 38.40 -20.94
N GLU A 48 -11.85 38.25 -19.62
CA GLU A 48 -11.70 39.34 -18.65
C GLU A 48 -10.64 39.00 -17.60
N ASP A 49 -9.78 39.96 -17.26
CA ASP A 49 -8.78 39.88 -16.19
C ASP A 49 -8.82 41.17 -15.36
N LYS A 50 -9.84 41.29 -14.51
CA LYS A 50 -10.04 42.45 -13.63
C LYS A 50 -9.99 42.03 -12.18
N CYS A 51 -9.17 42.71 -11.39
CA CYS A 51 -9.11 42.51 -9.95
C CYS A 51 -9.41 43.81 -9.23
N TYR A 52 -9.96 43.68 -8.02
CA TYR A 52 -10.17 44.79 -7.11
C TYR A 52 -9.41 44.58 -5.81
N ALA A 53 -8.96 45.69 -5.21
CA ALA A 53 -8.26 45.66 -3.94
C ALA A 53 -9.28 45.50 -2.79
N GLN A 54 -9.12 44.45 -2.01
CA GLN A 54 -9.95 44.17 -0.84
C GLN A 54 -9.09 44.22 0.42
N ALA A 55 -9.56 44.98 1.41
CA ALA A 55 -8.95 45.02 2.74
C ALA A 55 -9.17 43.68 3.46
N ILE A 56 -8.09 43.10 3.97
CA ILE A 56 -8.09 41.83 4.70
C ILE A 56 -7.16 41.90 5.90
N GLU A 57 -7.51 41.18 6.96
CA GLU A 57 -6.60 40.96 8.08
C GLU A 57 -5.50 39.98 7.66
N MET A 58 -4.25 40.40 7.83
CA MET A 58 -3.07 39.60 7.53
C MET A 58 -2.46 39.09 8.82
N ASN A 59 -2.52 37.78 9.02
CA ASN A 59 -2.05 37.14 10.23
C ASN A 59 -0.55 36.82 10.15
N ASP A 60 0.13 36.88 11.30
CA ASP A 60 1.51 36.43 11.44
C ASP A 60 1.56 34.90 11.53
N GLY A 61 1.98 34.26 10.44
CA GLY A 61 2.08 32.81 10.32
C GLY A 61 3.07 32.17 11.30
N ARG A 62 4.03 32.94 11.84
CA ARG A 62 4.97 32.43 12.87
C ARG A 62 4.25 32.09 14.18
N LYS A 63 3.02 32.58 14.38
CA LYS A 63 2.19 32.30 15.56
C LYS A 63 1.23 31.10 15.37
N LEU A 64 1.06 30.60 14.14
CA LEU A 64 0.06 29.59 13.79
C LEU A 64 0.50 28.15 14.10
N ASN A 65 1.80 27.87 14.26
CA ASN A 65 2.37 26.51 14.24
C ASN A 65 1.77 25.67 13.08
N ALA A 66 1.76 26.27 11.88
CA ALA A 66 1.16 25.67 10.69
C ALA A 66 1.83 24.35 10.32
N LEU A 67 1.02 23.36 9.91
CA LEU A 67 1.51 22.07 9.42
C LEU A 67 1.05 21.88 7.98
N PHE A 68 1.94 21.34 7.13
CA PHE A 68 1.68 21.17 5.70
C PHE A 68 0.36 20.41 5.44
N ASP A 69 0.14 19.28 6.09
CA ASP A 69 -1.07 18.47 5.90
C ASP A 69 -2.34 19.14 6.44
N LYS A 70 -2.24 19.95 7.49
CA LYS A 70 -3.39 20.60 8.12
C LYS A 70 -3.79 21.90 7.44
N ASN A 71 -2.83 22.78 7.19
CA ASN A 71 -3.08 24.14 6.66
C ASN A 71 -2.83 24.24 5.15
N GLY A 72 -2.16 23.25 4.56
CA GLY A 72 -1.71 23.28 3.17
C GLY A 72 -0.35 23.95 2.97
N PHE A 73 0.21 24.55 4.03
CA PHE A 73 1.51 25.21 4.02
C PHE A 73 2.25 25.04 5.35
N GLU A 74 3.56 25.21 5.33
CA GLU A 74 4.44 25.13 6.50
C GLU A 74 5.70 25.98 6.29
N LEU A 75 6.19 26.61 7.35
CA LEU A 75 7.51 27.26 7.36
C LEU A 75 8.52 26.30 7.98
N ARG A 76 9.60 25.98 7.27
CA ARG A 76 10.69 25.14 7.77
C ARG A 76 12.02 25.86 7.73
N ASP A 77 12.82 25.68 8.77
CA ASP A 77 14.25 25.98 8.73
C ASP A 77 14.95 24.91 7.89
N TRP A 78 15.50 25.32 6.76
CA TRP A 78 16.15 24.44 5.78
C TRP A 78 17.31 25.20 5.11
N PRO A 79 18.46 25.35 5.78
CA PRO A 79 19.63 26.04 5.22
C PRO A 79 20.07 25.46 3.87
N THR A 80 20.61 26.30 3.00
CA THR A 80 21.08 25.91 1.66
C THR A 80 22.59 26.10 1.53
N LYS A 81 23.25 25.22 0.77
CA LYS A 81 24.67 25.36 0.41
C LYS A 81 24.90 26.24 -0.82
N VAL A 82 23.83 26.61 -1.53
CA VAL A 82 23.89 27.43 -2.75
C VAL A 82 24.36 28.84 -2.42
N LYS A 83 25.39 29.29 -3.12
CA LYS A 83 25.95 30.64 -2.98
C LYS A 83 25.37 31.60 -4.01
N ASN A 84 25.21 31.16 -5.26
CA ASN A 84 24.69 31.98 -6.34
C ASN A 84 23.47 31.34 -7.01
N PHE A 85 22.28 31.81 -6.65
CA PHE A 85 21.03 31.36 -7.26
C PHE A 85 20.87 31.72 -8.74
N HIS A 86 21.71 32.61 -9.29
CA HIS A 86 21.76 32.88 -10.73
C HIS A 86 22.70 31.95 -11.50
N ASP A 87 23.46 31.08 -10.82
CA ASP A 87 24.18 29.99 -11.46
C ASP A 87 23.28 28.76 -11.60
N GLU A 88 22.77 28.54 -12.80
CA GLU A 88 21.87 27.43 -13.12
C GLU A 88 22.49 26.06 -12.80
N LYS A 89 23.81 25.90 -12.94
CA LYS A 89 24.50 24.64 -12.63
C LYS A 89 24.52 24.39 -11.13
N GLU A 90 24.81 25.43 -10.34
CA GLU A 90 24.81 25.34 -8.88
C GLU A 90 23.40 25.03 -8.36
N VAL A 91 22.37 25.73 -8.87
CA VAL A 91 20.97 25.47 -8.52
C VAL A 91 20.55 24.04 -8.85
N LYS A 92 20.87 23.54 -10.06
CA LYS A 92 20.47 22.18 -10.46
C LYS A 92 21.21 21.08 -9.69
N SER A 93 22.49 21.28 -9.36
CA SER A 93 23.31 20.25 -8.73
C SER A 93 23.27 20.25 -7.20
N ILE A 94 22.80 21.33 -6.58
CA ILE A 94 22.74 21.47 -5.11
C ILE A 94 21.31 21.75 -4.66
N TYR A 95 20.71 22.84 -5.15
CA TYR A 95 19.44 23.32 -4.63
C TYR A 95 18.30 22.34 -4.85
N TYR A 96 18.23 21.75 -6.04
CA TYR A 96 17.13 20.84 -6.37
C TYR A 96 17.13 19.58 -5.50
N ASP A 97 18.30 19.04 -5.15
CA ASP A 97 18.41 17.92 -4.23
C ASP A 97 17.97 18.33 -2.80
N GLU A 98 18.37 19.52 -2.34
CA GLU A 98 17.92 20.06 -1.05
C GLU A 98 16.40 20.24 -1.00
N ILE A 99 15.78 20.69 -2.11
CA ILE A 99 14.32 20.85 -2.22
C ILE A 99 13.61 19.50 -2.29
N VAL A 100 14.15 18.52 -3.01
CA VAL A 100 13.62 17.16 -3.05
C VAL A 100 13.53 16.56 -1.65
N GLU A 101 14.58 16.68 -0.85
CA GLU A 101 14.60 16.17 0.52
C GLU A 101 13.65 16.95 1.44
N LEU A 102 13.58 18.27 1.32
CA LEU A 102 12.60 19.09 2.05
C LEU A 102 11.16 18.64 1.76
N VAL A 103 10.81 18.49 0.49
CA VAL A 103 9.44 18.12 0.08
C VAL A 103 9.13 16.68 0.50
N LYS A 104 10.07 15.73 0.41
CA LYS A 104 9.91 14.38 0.97
C LYS A 104 9.63 14.43 2.47
N ALA A 105 10.43 15.20 3.21
CA ALA A 105 10.27 15.34 4.66
C ALA A 105 8.95 16.01 5.05
N ALA A 106 8.37 16.84 4.19
CA ALA A 106 7.09 17.52 4.46
C ALA A 106 5.87 16.69 4.04
N THR A 107 6.00 15.85 3.02
CA THR A 107 4.86 15.16 2.40
C THR A 107 4.81 13.66 2.67
N GLY A 108 5.94 13.04 3.04
CA GLY A 108 6.10 11.59 3.10
C GLY A 108 6.19 10.90 1.74
N ALA A 109 6.39 11.65 0.65
CA ALA A 109 6.47 11.09 -0.70
C ALA A 109 7.69 10.17 -0.89
N SER A 110 7.50 9.10 -1.67
CA SER A 110 8.59 8.16 -2.00
C SER A 110 9.49 8.69 -3.11
N LEU A 111 8.96 9.57 -3.97
CA LEU A 111 9.68 10.21 -5.06
C LEU A 111 9.23 11.66 -5.18
N VAL A 112 10.16 12.58 -5.35
CA VAL A 112 9.86 14.00 -5.64
C VAL A 112 10.70 14.41 -6.83
N LEU A 113 10.06 15.04 -7.82
CA LEU A 113 10.71 15.51 -9.05
C LEU A 113 10.50 17.01 -9.22
N VAL A 114 11.57 17.75 -9.51
CA VAL A 114 11.52 19.17 -9.85
C VAL A 114 11.27 19.34 -11.34
N PHE A 115 10.36 20.24 -11.74
CA PHE A 115 10.08 20.51 -13.16
C PHE A 115 10.16 21.98 -13.54
N ASP A 116 10.19 22.89 -12.57
CA ASP A 116 10.25 24.33 -12.84
C ASP A 116 10.85 25.08 -11.65
N SER A 117 11.54 26.19 -11.91
CA SER A 117 11.89 27.16 -10.90
C SER A 117 11.85 28.57 -11.46
N THR A 118 11.49 29.55 -10.63
CA THR A 118 11.39 30.95 -11.04
C THR A 118 11.99 31.86 -9.98
N ILE A 119 12.93 32.72 -10.39
CA ILE A 119 13.43 33.82 -9.56
C ILE A 119 12.52 35.03 -9.74
N ARG A 120 12.09 35.64 -8.63
CA ARG A 120 11.28 36.86 -8.61
C ARG A 120 11.95 37.99 -7.85
N GLU A 121 12.00 39.17 -8.47
CA GLU A 121 12.62 40.38 -7.93
C GLU A 121 11.70 41.59 -8.06
N THR A 122 11.64 42.44 -7.02
CA THR A 122 10.72 43.60 -7.02
C THR A 122 11.15 44.71 -7.98
N SER A 123 12.40 44.70 -8.44
CA SER A 123 12.93 45.60 -9.48
C SER A 123 12.36 45.31 -10.87
N GLN A 124 11.78 44.13 -11.08
CA GLN A 124 11.23 43.72 -12.38
C GLN A 124 9.78 44.16 -12.57
N ILE A 125 9.40 44.35 -13.84
CA ILE A 125 8.04 44.73 -14.25
C ILE A 125 7.27 43.60 -14.96
N ASN A 126 7.98 42.66 -15.59
CA ASN A 126 7.37 41.57 -16.36
C ASN A 126 7.06 40.37 -15.47
N LEU A 127 5.86 39.78 -15.63
CA LEU A 127 5.43 38.62 -14.83
C LEU A 127 6.09 37.29 -15.24
N ASN A 128 6.63 37.24 -16.47
CA ASN A 128 7.41 36.14 -16.99
C ASN A 128 8.88 36.57 -17.06
N ALA A 129 9.79 35.66 -16.68
CA ALA A 129 11.21 35.89 -16.85
C ALA A 129 11.54 35.92 -18.36
N LEU A 130 12.34 36.90 -18.78
CA LEU A 130 12.94 36.94 -20.12
C LEU A 130 14.33 36.29 -20.04
N ASP A 131 14.66 35.41 -20.99
CA ASP A 131 16.01 34.85 -21.24
C ASP A 131 16.86 34.55 -19.99
N GLY A 132 16.34 33.72 -19.07
CA GLY A 132 17.08 33.30 -17.87
C GLY A 132 17.17 34.34 -16.74
N GLY A 133 16.45 35.46 -16.85
CA GLY A 133 16.39 36.53 -15.84
C GLY A 133 15.34 36.34 -14.74
N SER A 134 15.03 37.40 -14.01
CA SER A 134 14.03 37.42 -12.93
C SER A 134 12.66 37.95 -13.40
N ALA A 135 11.60 37.57 -12.69
CA ALA A 135 10.22 38.03 -12.94
C ALA A 135 9.70 38.92 -11.79
N ALA A 136 8.66 39.71 -12.04
CA ALA A 136 7.98 40.49 -11.02
C ALA A 136 7.17 39.57 -10.07
N PRO A 137 7.03 39.92 -8.77
CA PRO A 137 6.09 39.28 -7.86
C PRO A 137 4.63 39.39 -8.35
N VAL A 138 3.89 38.28 -8.33
CA VAL A 138 2.48 38.22 -8.74
C VAL A 138 1.60 38.76 -7.60
N GLN A 139 0.81 39.80 -7.87
CA GLN A 139 -0.06 40.43 -6.86
C GLN A 139 -1.55 40.04 -6.97
N ARG A 140 -1.92 39.22 -7.95
CA ARG A 140 -3.26 38.63 -8.06
C ARG A 140 -3.36 37.43 -7.11
N VAL A 141 -4.48 37.30 -6.40
CA VAL A 141 -4.77 36.08 -5.64
C VAL A 141 -5.01 34.91 -6.61
N HIS A 142 -4.20 33.85 -6.48
CA HIS A 142 -4.26 32.71 -7.39
C HIS A 142 -3.83 31.40 -6.71
N SER A 143 -4.18 30.28 -7.34
CA SER A 143 -3.63 28.95 -7.09
C SER A 143 -3.24 28.33 -8.44
N ASP A 144 -2.10 27.65 -8.51
CA ASP A 144 -1.44 27.33 -9.78
C ASP A 144 -2.18 26.26 -10.62
N TYR A 145 -2.97 25.40 -9.99
CA TYR A 145 -3.62 24.27 -10.67
C TYR A 145 -5.09 24.11 -10.31
N THR A 146 -5.85 23.60 -11.28
CA THR A 146 -7.24 23.12 -11.14
C THR A 146 -7.27 21.60 -11.17
N GLU A 147 -8.42 20.99 -10.82
CA GLU A 147 -8.54 19.53 -10.93
C GLU A 147 -8.42 19.03 -12.36
N GLN A 148 -8.62 19.92 -13.36
CA GLN A 148 -8.38 19.61 -14.76
C GLN A 148 -6.95 19.90 -15.21
N SER A 149 -6.31 20.97 -14.72
CA SER A 149 -5.01 21.38 -15.23
C SER A 149 -3.83 20.63 -14.60
N ALA A 150 -3.92 20.20 -13.34
CA ALA A 150 -2.88 19.39 -12.70
C ALA A 150 -2.66 18.03 -13.40
N PRO A 151 -3.68 17.18 -13.65
CA PRO A 151 -3.48 15.90 -14.36
C PRO A 151 -2.92 16.09 -15.77
N ARG A 152 -3.43 17.09 -16.51
CA ARG A 152 -2.92 17.42 -17.85
C ARG A 152 -1.47 17.89 -17.80
N ARG A 153 -1.09 18.70 -16.79
CA ARG A 153 0.30 19.16 -16.64
C ARG A 153 1.22 17.99 -16.31
N LEU A 154 0.82 17.09 -15.41
CA LEU A 154 1.59 15.88 -15.13
C LEU A 154 1.78 15.03 -16.39
N GLU A 155 0.71 14.82 -17.17
CA GLU A 155 0.78 14.08 -18.42
C GLU A 155 1.76 14.71 -19.42
N GLN A 156 1.76 16.04 -19.56
CA GLN A 156 2.72 16.76 -20.39
C GLN A 156 4.15 16.56 -19.91
N LEU A 157 4.40 16.76 -18.61
CA LEU A 157 5.73 16.64 -18.00
C LEU A 157 6.30 15.23 -18.19
N VAL A 158 5.48 14.21 -17.96
CA VAL A 158 5.88 12.82 -18.18
C VAL A 158 6.13 12.56 -19.65
N ARG A 159 5.18 12.87 -20.56
CA ARG A 159 5.30 12.54 -21.99
C ARG A 159 6.49 13.20 -22.69
N LYS A 160 6.87 14.40 -22.25
CA LYS A 160 7.99 15.18 -22.81
C LYS A 160 9.29 15.04 -22.02
N ASP A 161 9.30 14.24 -20.95
CA ASP A 161 10.45 14.05 -20.08
C ASP A 161 10.99 15.39 -19.50
N GLU A 162 10.09 16.32 -19.13
CA GLU A 162 10.39 17.70 -18.70
C GLU A 162 10.73 17.82 -17.18
N PHE A 163 11.17 16.75 -16.53
CA PHE A 163 11.66 16.80 -15.15
C PHE A 163 13.19 17.00 -15.13
N PHE A 164 13.69 17.84 -14.23
CA PHE A 164 15.13 18.06 -14.09
C PHE A 164 15.84 16.79 -13.59
N GLY A 165 17.03 16.53 -14.13
CA GLY A 165 17.91 15.44 -13.69
C GLY A 165 17.51 14.04 -14.18
N ILE A 166 16.43 13.90 -14.97
CA ILE A 166 15.94 12.61 -15.45
C ILE A 166 15.95 12.58 -16.97
N LYS A 167 16.60 11.56 -17.55
CA LYS A 167 16.66 11.37 -19.01
C LYS A 167 15.41 10.70 -19.59
N SER A 168 14.74 9.85 -18.81
CA SER A 168 13.55 9.11 -19.22
C SER A 168 12.63 8.93 -18.01
N VAL A 169 11.45 9.53 -18.08
CA VAL A 169 10.49 9.59 -16.98
C VAL A 169 9.57 8.36 -17.07
N PRO A 170 9.51 7.51 -16.02
CA PRO A 170 8.65 6.32 -16.06
C PRO A 170 7.18 6.70 -16.29
N ARG A 171 6.57 6.14 -17.33
CA ARG A 171 5.15 6.40 -17.65
C ARG A 171 4.19 5.89 -16.57
N SER A 172 4.64 4.94 -15.73
CA SER A 172 3.92 4.45 -14.56
C SER A 172 3.57 5.55 -13.54
N LEU A 173 4.31 6.67 -13.54
CA LEU A 173 4.02 7.83 -12.66
C LEU A 173 2.65 8.46 -12.91
N LEU A 174 2.06 8.27 -14.10
CA LEU A 174 0.70 8.74 -14.40
C LEU A 174 -0.38 8.00 -13.58
N HIS A 175 -0.06 6.81 -13.09
CA HIS A 175 -0.96 5.97 -12.30
C HIS A 175 -0.77 6.14 -10.80
N CYS A 176 0.30 6.80 -10.36
CA CYS A 176 0.55 7.10 -8.95
C CYS A 176 -0.41 8.17 -8.42
N ASP A 177 -0.53 8.24 -7.10
CA ASP A 177 -0.99 9.47 -6.47
C ASP A 177 0.12 10.48 -6.41
N TYR A 178 -0.24 11.75 -6.45
CA TYR A 178 0.73 12.82 -6.49
C TYR A 178 0.17 14.12 -5.92
N THR A 179 1.08 14.99 -5.51
CA THR A 179 0.80 16.37 -5.15
C THR A 179 1.79 17.30 -5.83
N PHE A 180 1.29 18.42 -6.37
CA PHE A 180 2.13 19.53 -6.81
C PHE A 180 2.46 20.39 -5.60
N VAL A 181 3.76 20.58 -5.35
CA VAL A 181 4.25 21.35 -4.19
C VAL A 181 5.18 22.44 -4.66
N ASN A 182 4.93 23.66 -4.20
CA ASN A 182 5.84 24.77 -4.41
C ASN A 182 6.64 25.01 -3.12
N VAL A 183 7.91 25.33 -3.29
CA VAL A 183 8.78 25.81 -2.22
C VAL A 183 9.24 27.21 -2.54
N TRP A 184 8.96 28.13 -1.64
CA TRP A 184 9.33 29.54 -1.76
C TRP A 184 10.41 29.90 -0.74
N ARG A 185 11.47 30.57 -1.20
CA ARG A 185 12.63 30.95 -0.38
C ARG A 185 13.13 32.35 -0.73
N SER A 186 13.65 33.08 0.27
CA SER A 186 14.48 34.26 0.04
C SER A 186 15.87 33.87 -0.48
N ILE A 187 16.33 34.47 -1.57
CA ILE A 187 17.70 34.24 -2.08
C ILE A 187 18.67 35.38 -1.71
N ASP A 188 18.22 36.32 -0.87
CA ASP A 188 19.09 37.35 -0.30
C ASP A 188 19.70 36.85 1.01
N GLN A 189 21.00 36.55 0.98
CA GLN A 189 21.75 36.03 2.12
C GLN A 189 21.98 37.08 3.22
N ASN A 190 21.86 38.37 2.89
CA ASN A 190 22.22 39.46 3.79
C ASN A 190 20.99 40.16 4.38
N ASN A 191 19.81 39.96 3.81
CA ASN A 191 18.60 40.68 4.21
C ASN A 191 17.39 39.75 4.35
N VAL A 192 16.52 40.10 5.30
CA VAL A 192 15.21 39.49 5.44
C VAL A 192 14.20 40.07 4.46
N ILE A 193 13.17 39.29 4.12
CA ILE A 193 12.08 39.75 3.28
C ILE A 193 11.25 40.79 4.02
N LYS A 194 11.23 42.01 3.46
CA LYS A 194 10.38 43.12 3.92
C LYS A 194 9.47 43.66 2.83
N ARG A 195 9.95 43.67 1.58
CA ARG A 195 9.19 44.20 0.43
C ARG A 195 8.47 43.07 -0.29
N ARG A 196 7.18 43.22 -0.51
CA ARG A 196 6.35 42.25 -1.25
C ARG A 196 6.50 40.80 -0.76
N PRO A 197 6.30 40.51 0.54
CA PRO A 197 6.30 39.13 1.04
C PRO A 197 5.22 38.27 0.35
N LEU A 198 5.36 36.94 0.46
CA LEU A 198 4.36 35.99 -0.01
C LEU A 198 3.32 35.77 1.09
N ALA A 199 2.05 35.98 0.75
CA ALA A 199 0.92 35.56 1.57
C ALA A 199 0.36 34.23 1.07
N VAL A 200 -0.08 33.39 2.00
CA VAL A 200 -0.73 32.10 1.76
C VAL A 200 -2.06 32.07 2.53
N LEU A 201 -3.08 31.49 1.90
CA LEU A 201 -4.41 31.35 2.48
C LEU A 201 -4.55 29.97 3.12
N ASP A 202 -5.01 29.91 4.38
CA ASP A 202 -5.36 28.62 4.98
C ASP A 202 -6.47 27.95 4.20
N LYS A 203 -6.17 26.77 3.66
CA LYS A 203 -7.11 26.01 2.83
C LYS A 203 -8.44 25.74 3.53
N ASN A 204 -8.45 25.62 4.86
CA ASN A 204 -9.65 25.32 5.63
C ASN A 204 -10.60 26.52 5.72
N SER A 205 -10.15 27.71 5.30
CA SER A 205 -10.95 28.93 5.28
C SER A 205 -11.63 29.20 3.94
N VAL A 206 -11.45 28.33 2.94
CA VAL A 206 -11.96 28.48 1.57
C VAL A 206 -13.17 27.57 1.37
N ASP A 207 -14.32 28.12 0.98
CA ASP A 207 -15.44 27.34 0.44
C ASP A 207 -15.19 27.13 -1.05
N HIS A 208 -14.53 26.02 -1.41
CA HIS A 208 -14.13 25.79 -2.80
C HIS A 208 -15.27 25.87 -3.81
N SER A 209 -16.48 25.49 -3.41
CA SER A 209 -17.66 25.51 -4.28
C SER A 209 -18.18 26.92 -4.58
N LYS A 210 -17.85 27.91 -3.72
CA LYS A 210 -18.33 29.29 -3.82
C LYS A 210 -17.24 30.31 -3.98
N ASP A 211 -16.01 30.02 -3.65
CA ASP A 211 -14.94 31.02 -3.63
C ASP A 211 -14.05 30.91 -4.86
N THR A 212 -13.96 29.74 -5.50
CA THR A 212 -13.02 29.51 -6.61
C THR A 212 -13.61 29.84 -7.98
N MET A 213 -12.77 30.37 -8.87
CA MET A 213 -13.09 30.64 -10.27
C MET A 213 -11.99 30.12 -11.18
N ILE A 214 -12.37 29.44 -12.27
CA ILE A 214 -11.40 28.99 -13.28
C ILE A 214 -10.88 30.21 -14.04
N TYR A 215 -9.55 30.37 -14.05
CA TYR A 215 -8.85 31.41 -14.79
C TYR A 215 -8.03 30.78 -15.92
N GLU A 216 -8.31 31.16 -17.16
CA GLU A 216 -7.69 30.63 -18.37
C GLU A 216 -6.41 31.38 -18.76
N LEU A 217 -5.38 30.63 -19.11
CA LEU A 217 -4.15 31.14 -19.73
C LEU A 217 -4.12 30.67 -21.18
N ARG A 218 -4.48 31.54 -22.12
CA ARG A 218 -4.61 31.20 -23.54
C ARG A 218 -3.31 31.45 -24.29
N PHE A 219 -2.58 30.39 -24.61
CA PHE A 219 -1.38 30.39 -25.44
C PHE A 219 -1.75 30.08 -26.91
N PRO A 220 -0.88 30.35 -27.89
CA PRO A 220 -1.18 30.06 -29.30
C PRO A 220 -1.51 28.60 -29.58
N ASP A 221 -0.89 27.68 -28.83
CA ASP A 221 -0.94 26.23 -29.02
C ASP A 221 -1.82 25.49 -28.00
N ARG A 222 -2.23 26.15 -26.91
CA ARG A 222 -2.98 25.51 -25.81
C ARG A 222 -3.69 26.51 -24.89
N THR A 223 -4.64 26.00 -24.11
CA THR A 223 -5.23 26.72 -22.96
C THR A 223 -4.80 26.06 -21.66
N GLY A 224 -4.09 26.81 -20.81
CA GLY A 224 -3.84 26.45 -19.40
C GLY A 224 -4.97 26.93 -18.49
N GLN A 225 -5.07 26.37 -17.28
CA GLN A 225 -6.04 26.79 -16.28
C GLN A 225 -5.40 26.88 -14.90
N THR A 226 -5.75 27.93 -14.17
CA THR A 226 -5.39 28.19 -12.76
C THR A 226 -6.68 28.56 -12.00
N TYR A 227 -6.62 28.72 -10.68
CA TYR A 227 -7.71 29.38 -9.97
C TYR A 227 -7.45 30.87 -9.75
N SER A 228 -8.53 31.64 -9.85
CA SER A 228 -8.73 32.92 -9.18
C SER A 228 -9.68 32.74 -8.00
N LEU A 229 -9.72 33.73 -7.11
CA LEU A 229 -10.51 33.66 -5.88
C LEU A 229 -11.47 34.85 -5.76
N ARG A 230 -12.74 34.56 -5.45
CA ARG A 230 -13.77 35.51 -5.02
C ARG A 230 -13.54 35.86 -3.56
N TYR A 231 -13.78 37.10 -3.18
CA TYR A 231 -13.64 37.48 -1.77
C TYR A 231 -14.66 36.77 -0.88
N ASN A 232 -14.18 36.28 0.25
CA ASN A 232 -14.99 35.80 1.36
C ASN A 232 -14.39 36.32 2.66
N LYS A 233 -15.24 36.85 3.55
CA LYS A 233 -14.82 37.42 4.84
C LYS A 233 -14.19 36.37 5.78
N ASN A 234 -14.43 35.09 5.53
CA ASN A 234 -13.90 34.01 6.35
C ASN A 234 -12.46 33.62 5.98
N HIS A 235 -11.91 34.13 4.86
CA HIS A 235 -10.56 33.83 4.42
C HIS A 235 -9.51 34.23 5.46
N GLN A 236 -8.68 33.27 5.86
CA GLN A 236 -7.61 33.47 6.83
C GLN A 236 -6.25 33.50 6.14
N TRP A 237 -5.77 34.71 5.88
CA TRP A 237 -4.48 34.94 5.23
C TRP A 237 -3.34 35.00 6.24
N TYR A 238 -2.23 34.38 5.87
CA TYR A 238 -1.00 34.35 6.67
C TYR A 238 0.19 34.75 5.80
N TYR A 239 1.16 35.40 6.43
CA TYR A 239 2.51 35.58 5.89
C TYR A 239 3.53 35.38 7.01
N PHE A 240 4.79 35.20 6.64
CA PHE A 240 5.86 34.97 7.61
C PHE A 240 6.79 36.19 7.59
N PRO A 241 6.67 37.13 8.56
CA PRO A 241 7.46 38.34 8.57
C PRO A 241 8.95 38.01 8.72
N GLN A 242 9.79 38.83 8.09
CA GLN A 242 11.25 38.74 8.21
C GLN A 242 11.83 37.36 7.86
N MET A 243 11.26 36.67 6.87
CA MET A 243 11.83 35.42 6.37
C MET A 243 13.27 35.63 5.88
N THR A 244 14.17 34.75 6.32
CA THR A 244 15.59 34.71 5.94
C THR A 244 15.83 33.76 4.76
N ALA A 245 17.06 33.72 4.24
CA ALA A 245 17.46 32.72 3.25
C ALA A 245 17.59 31.29 3.80
N HIS A 246 17.57 31.10 5.12
CA HIS A 246 17.59 29.78 5.76
C HIS A 246 16.22 29.12 5.80
N GLU A 247 15.14 29.89 5.60
CA GLU A 247 13.78 29.41 5.75
C GLU A 247 13.13 29.13 4.38
N CYS A 248 12.37 28.05 4.31
CA CYS A 248 11.51 27.70 3.19
C CYS A 248 10.04 27.73 3.60
N LEU A 249 9.21 28.44 2.84
CA LEU A 249 7.77 28.31 2.90
C LEU A 249 7.34 27.28 1.86
N ILE A 250 6.88 26.12 2.33
CA ILE A 250 6.38 25.04 1.48
C ILE A 250 4.86 25.07 1.46
N PHE A 251 4.25 24.93 0.29
CA PHE A 251 2.79 24.92 0.15
C PHE A 251 2.31 24.05 -1.02
N ASN A 252 1.16 23.41 -0.82
CA ASN A 252 0.51 22.54 -1.78
C ASN A 252 -0.24 23.35 -2.84
N ASN A 253 -0.07 23.02 -4.12
CA ASN A 253 -0.80 23.62 -5.24
C ASN A 253 -1.84 22.69 -5.88
N PHE A 254 -1.76 21.38 -5.62
CA PHE A 254 -2.76 20.38 -5.97
C PHE A 254 -2.42 19.07 -5.28
N ASP A 255 -3.41 18.33 -4.76
CA ASP A 255 -3.17 16.99 -4.23
C ASP A 255 -4.26 16.02 -4.68
N LYS A 256 -3.89 15.10 -5.59
CA LYS A 256 -4.77 14.03 -6.10
C LYS A 256 -5.28 13.15 -4.97
N ARG A 257 -4.55 13.09 -3.85
CA ARG A 257 -4.95 12.34 -2.67
C ARG A 257 -6.12 12.98 -1.91
N SER A 258 -6.64 14.08 -2.40
CA SER A 258 -7.49 14.92 -1.59
C SER A 258 -8.54 15.50 -2.52
N LYS A 259 -9.80 15.65 -2.07
CA LYS A 259 -10.79 16.40 -2.86
C LYS A 259 -10.49 17.91 -2.89
N PHE A 260 -9.30 18.33 -2.47
CA PHE A 260 -8.97 19.70 -2.12
C PHE A 260 -8.18 20.37 -3.26
N SER A 261 -8.42 21.66 -3.44
CA SER A 261 -7.67 22.50 -4.39
C SER A 261 -6.49 23.20 -3.68
N GLY A 262 -5.48 23.60 -4.45
CA GLY A 262 -4.22 24.15 -3.92
C GLY A 262 -4.36 25.44 -3.12
N VAL A 263 -3.36 25.71 -2.29
CA VAL A 263 -3.22 26.94 -1.48
C VAL A 263 -3.20 28.17 -2.37
N PHE A 264 -4.15 29.07 -2.14
CA PHE A 264 -4.14 30.38 -2.76
C PHE A 264 -3.02 31.24 -2.17
N HIS A 265 -2.32 31.95 -3.03
CA HIS A 265 -1.17 32.75 -2.65
C HIS A 265 -1.06 34.03 -3.50
N THR A 266 -0.36 35.02 -2.96
CA THR A 266 -0.14 36.31 -3.63
C THR A 266 0.97 37.11 -2.96
N ALA A 267 1.66 37.97 -3.71
CA ALA A 267 2.49 39.01 -3.14
C ALA A 267 1.65 40.25 -2.80
N PHE A 268 1.95 40.92 -1.68
CA PHE A 268 1.21 42.10 -1.25
C PHE A 268 2.14 43.21 -0.77
N ASP A 269 1.67 44.46 -0.77
CA ASP A 269 2.45 45.56 -0.20
C ASP A 269 2.31 45.57 1.33
N ASP A 270 3.36 45.14 2.02
CA ASP A 270 3.43 45.16 3.49
C ASP A 270 3.57 46.61 3.98
N PRO A 271 2.63 47.12 4.80
CA PRO A 271 2.68 48.48 5.31
C PRO A 271 3.88 48.81 6.18
N ASN A 272 4.57 47.79 6.71
CA ASN A 272 5.80 47.97 7.48
C ASN A 272 7.03 48.19 6.59
N THR A 273 6.89 48.04 5.26
CA THR A 273 7.97 48.31 4.30
C THR A 273 8.34 49.78 4.29
N LYS A 274 9.62 50.09 4.53
CA LYS A 274 10.19 51.43 4.42
C LYS A 274 10.85 51.60 3.05
N ALA A 275 10.95 52.84 2.58
CA ALA A 275 11.59 53.16 1.30
C ALA A 275 13.03 52.62 1.18
N ARG A 276 13.76 52.59 2.31
CA ARG A 276 15.13 52.08 2.43
C ARG A 276 15.26 50.55 2.48
N ASP A 277 14.16 49.82 2.69
CA ASP A 277 14.24 48.36 2.77
C ASP A 277 14.56 47.77 1.40
N PRO A 278 15.40 46.73 1.33
CA PRO A 278 15.90 46.18 0.08
C PRO A 278 14.77 45.61 -0.80
N PRO A 279 14.97 45.53 -2.13
CA PRO A 279 14.04 44.83 -3.00
C PRO A 279 13.99 43.35 -2.63
N ARG A 280 12.80 42.74 -2.65
CA ARG A 280 12.70 41.28 -2.52
C ARG A 280 13.43 40.60 -3.66
N ARG A 281 14.19 39.56 -3.32
CA ARG A 281 14.76 38.56 -4.23
C ARG A 281 14.40 37.19 -3.68
N SER A 282 13.64 36.42 -4.44
CA SER A 282 13.13 35.11 -4.01
C SER A 282 13.17 34.09 -5.13
N ILE A 283 13.26 32.82 -4.80
CA ILE A 283 13.06 31.71 -5.74
C ILE A 283 11.82 30.91 -5.34
N GLU A 284 11.08 30.45 -6.34
CA GLU A 284 10.01 29.49 -6.18
C GLU A 284 10.31 28.25 -7.02
N VAL A 285 10.35 27.08 -6.38
CA VAL A 285 10.61 25.79 -7.05
C VAL A 285 9.34 24.98 -7.04
N ARG A 286 8.97 24.44 -8.21
CA ARG A 286 7.77 23.61 -8.37
C ARG A 286 8.16 22.15 -8.54
N THR A 287 7.48 21.30 -7.79
CA THR A 287 7.76 19.87 -7.74
C THR A 287 6.49 19.05 -7.88
N VAL A 288 6.65 17.81 -8.34
CA VAL A 288 5.62 16.76 -8.19
C VAL A 288 6.15 15.73 -7.21
N ALA A 289 5.44 15.56 -6.10
CA ALA A 289 5.70 14.55 -5.10
C ALA A 289 4.76 13.36 -5.34
N PHE A 290 5.32 12.19 -5.59
CA PHE A 290 4.61 10.96 -5.92
C PHE A 290 4.55 10.02 -4.72
N PHE A 291 3.38 9.42 -4.56
CA PHE A 291 3.09 8.42 -3.55
C PHE A 291 2.82 7.08 -4.22
N PRO A 292 3.05 5.97 -3.51
CA PRO A 292 2.57 4.67 -3.95
C PRO A 292 1.07 4.75 -4.27
N PRO A 293 0.56 4.00 -5.27
CA PRO A 293 -0.85 4.01 -5.64
C PRO A 293 -1.79 3.78 -4.45
N ARG A 294 -2.85 4.58 -4.34
CA ARG A 294 -3.86 4.59 -3.25
C ARG A 294 -4.66 3.32 -3.02
N GLU A 295 -4.53 2.32 -3.87
CA GLU A 295 -5.10 1.00 -3.60
C GLU A 295 -4.45 0.30 -2.39
N ASN A 296 -3.43 0.93 -1.77
CA ASN A 296 -2.60 0.36 -0.72
C ASN A 296 -2.56 1.14 0.63
N LEU A 297 -3.27 2.26 0.82
CA LEU A 297 -3.14 3.03 2.08
C LEU A 297 -4.02 2.54 3.23
N ASP A 298 -5.12 1.84 2.94
CA ASP A 298 -5.93 1.12 3.96
C ASP A 298 -5.58 -0.37 4.03
N LYS A 299 -4.56 -0.81 3.29
CA LYS A 299 -4.19 -2.22 3.21
C LYS A 299 -2.91 -2.47 3.96
N PRO A 300 -2.85 -3.57 4.71
CA PRO A 300 -1.66 -3.89 5.44
C PRO A 300 -0.43 -4.02 4.55
N ASN A 301 0.68 -3.39 4.96
CA ASN A 301 2.02 -3.62 4.39
C ASN A 301 2.60 -5.00 4.81
N HIS A 302 1.73 -6.01 4.89
CA HIS A 302 2.05 -7.37 5.29
C HIS A 302 1.29 -8.36 4.40
N TYR A 303 1.79 -9.58 4.30
CA TYR A 303 1.05 -10.68 3.69
C TYR A 303 -0.06 -11.10 4.65
N THR A 304 -1.21 -11.49 4.11
CA THR A 304 -2.28 -12.11 4.90
C THR A 304 -2.39 -13.57 4.51
N PHE A 305 -2.00 -14.46 5.42
CA PHE A 305 -2.18 -15.90 5.31
C PHE A 305 -3.55 -16.28 5.89
N TYR A 306 -4.43 -16.79 5.05
CA TYR A 306 -5.74 -17.29 5.46
C TYR A 306 -5.62 -18.77 5.82
N ASP A 307 -5.91 -19.07 7.09
CA ASP A 307 -5.75 -20.38 7.73
C ASP A 307 -7.11 -20.92 8.19
N MET A 308 -7.18 -22.22 8.45
CA MET A 308 -8.28 -22.91 9.09
C MET A 308 -7.69 -23.98 10.01
N ALA A 309 -8.05 -23.95 11.30
CA ALA A 309 -7.38 -24.70 12.36
C ALA A 309 -7.15 -26.20 12.02
N HIS A 310 -8.18 -26.85 11.49
CA HIS A 310 -8.18 -28.29 11.18
C HIS A 310 -7.73 -28.64 9.76
N SER A 311 -7.42 -27.65 8.91
CA SER A 311 -6.99 -27.92 7.53
C SER A 311 -5.57 -28.47 7.51
N ASN A 312 -5.41 -29.69 7.00
CA ASN A 312 -4.11 -30.31 6.75
C ASN A 312 -3.29 -29.53 5.70
N ASN A 313 -3.94 -28.98 4.67
CA ASN A 313 -3.26 -28.19 3.65
C ASN A 313 -2.79 -26.83 4.18
N ALA A 314 -3.57 -26.17 5.04
CA ALA A 314 -3.17 -24.93 5.67
C ALA A 314 -2.06 -25.14 6.71
N ALA A 315 -2.12 -26.26 7.42
CA ALA A 315 -1.13 -26.64 8.41
C ALA A 315 0.29 -26.79 7.83
N ARG A 316 0.45 -27.05 6.52
CA ARG A 316 1.77 -27.02 5.86
C ARG A 316 2.45 -25.65 6.01
N ILE A 317 1.69 -24.58 5.77
CA ILE A 317 2.15 -23.19 5.91
C ILE A 317 2.32 -22.84 7.38
N ARG A 318 1.40 -23.30 8.24
CA ARG A 318 1.48 -23.10 9.70
C ARG A 318 2.79 -23.67 10.27
N LEU A 319 3.16 -24.89 9.89
CA LEU A 319 4.42 -25.50 10.28
C LEU A 319 5.61 -24.65 9.83
N TRP A 320 5.62 -24.21 8.57
CA TRP A 320 6.68 -23.34 8.05
C TRP A 320 6.82 -22.03 8.85
N LEU A 321 5.70 -21.40 9.20
CA LEU A 321 5.66 -20.17 10.00
C LEU A 321 6.13 -20.39 11.45
N GLN A 322 5.81 -21.54 12.05
CA GLN A 322 6.13 -21.82 13.46
C GLN A 322 7.57 -22.33 13.66
N LEU A 323 8.15 -23.00 12.66
CA LEU A 323 9.51 -23.52 12.74
C LEU A 323 10.52 -22.37 12.94
N ASP A 324 11.53 -22.64 13.77
CA ASP A 324 12.58 -21.67 14.18
C ASP A 324 12.04 -20.36 14.76
N GLN A 325 10.79 -20.39 15.25
CA GLN A 325 10.05 -19.23 15.74
C GLN A 325 9.97 -18.10 14.70
N TRP A 326 9.91 -18.45 13.41
CA TRP A 326 9.92 -17.48 12.32
C TRP A 326 8.77 -16.47 12.46
N GLN A 327 7.55 -16.94 12.74
CA GLN A 327 6.37 -16.09 12.91
C GLN A 327 6.49 -15.15 14.11
N HIS A 328 7.04 -15.60 15.24
CA HIS A 328 7.25 -14.74 16.41
C HIS A 328 8.14 -13.53 16.07
N LYS A 329 9.18 -13.76 15.25
CA LYS A 329 10.11 -12.70 14.80
C LYS A 329 9.52 -11.84 13.67
N ASN A 330 8.56 -12.36 12.90
CA ASN A 330 8.14 -11.78 11.62
C ASN A 330 6.61 -11.58 11.50
N GLN A 331 5.88 -11.46 12.60
CA GLN A 331 4.42 -11.23 12.59
C GLN A 331 3.99 -9.94 11.87
N HIS A 332 4.90 -8.96 11.78
CA HIS A 332 4.70 -7.73 11.03
C HIS A 332 4.83 -7.93 9.50
N ILE A 333 5.41 -9.06 9.06
CA ILE A 333 5.58 -9.43 7.65
C ILE A 333 4.42 -10.30 7.18
N ILE A 334 4.03 -11.32 7.94
CA ILE A 334 2.91 -12.22 7.59
C ILE A 334 1.95 -12.32 8.78
N GLN A 335 0.71 -11.86 8.58
CA GLN A 335 -0.37 -12.04 9.54
C GLN A 335 -1.23 -13.26 9.17
N THR A 336 -1.58 -14.05 10.18
CA THR A 336 -2.48 -15.19 10.01
C THR A 336 -3.91 -14.76 10.34
N LYS A 337 -4.85 -15.09 9.45
CA LYS A 337 -6.29 -14.87 9.63
C LYS A 337 -7.02 -16.21 9.58
N LEU A 338 -7.62 -16.59 10.70
CA LEU A 338 -8.45 -17.80 10.76
C LEU A 338 -9.79 -17.56 10.05
N VAL A 339 -10.18 -18.52 9.23
CA VAL A 339 -11.41 -18.51 8.44
C VAL A 339 -12.30 -19.68 8.84
N GLN A 340 -13.60 -19.43 8.94
CA GLN A 340 -14.62 -20.45 9.16
C GLN A 340 -15.35 -20.80 7.86
N TYR A 341 -15.98 -21.98 7.80
CA TYR A 341 -16.69 -22.46 6.61
C TYR A 341 -17.69 -21.47 5.99
N PRO A 342 -18.53 -20.74 6.75
CA PRO A 342 -19.43 -19.75 6.14
C PRO A 342 -18.71 -18.61 5.41
N GLN A 343 -17.59 -18.13 5.97
CA GLN A 343 -16.77 -17.09 5.35
C GLN A 343 -16.10 -17.58 4.06
N LEU A 344 -15.72 -18.85 4.03
CA LEU A 344 -15.15 -19.51 2.85
C LEU A 344 -16.11 -19.48 1.64
N GLN A 345 -17.42 -19.56 1.89
CA GLN A 345 -18.45 -19.59 0.85
C GLN A 345 -18.88 -18.21 0.34
N SER A 346 -18.32 -17.14 0.91
CA SER A 346 -18.69 -15.76 0.58
C SER A 346 -18.17 -15.31 -0.80
N SER A 347 -18.84 -14.31 -1.39
CA SER A 347 -18.36 -13.62 -2.60
C SER A 347 -17.02 -12.95 -2.36
N GLU A 348 -16.81 -12.44 -1.15
CA GLU A 348 -15.60 -11.73 -0.76
C GLU A 348 -14.39 -12.67 -0.72
N PHE A 349 -14.57 -13.89 -0.20
CA PHE A 349 -13.51 -14.88 -0.19
C PHE A 349 -13.24 -15.47 -1.59
N ALA A 350 -14.26 -15.52 -2.46
CA ALA A 350 -14.08 -15.97 -3.84
C ALA A 350 -13.12 -15.07 -4.65
N ILE A 351 -12.97 -13.80 -4.26
CA ILE A 351 -11.97 -12.88 -4.84
C ILE A 351 -10.55 -13.31 -4.42
N ILE A 352 -10.39 -13.85 -3.21
CA ILE A 352 -9.09 -14.27 -2.66
C ILE A 352 -8.69 -15.64 -3.24
N ASN A 353 -9.60 -16.59 -3.19
CA ASN A 353 -9.41 -17.91 -3.80
C ASN A 353 -10.70 -18.28 -4.55
N PRO A 354 -10.70 -18.30 -5.89
CA PRO A 354 -11.90 -18.59 -6.68
C PRO A 354 -12.43 -20.01 -6.44
N LEU A 355 -11.59 -20.93 -5.96
CA LEU A 355 -12.01 -22.28 -5.58
C LEU A 355 -12.70 -22.34 -4.22
N ARG A 356 -12.71 -21.23 -3.46
CA ARG A 356 -13.24 -21.15 -2.09
C ARG A 356 -12.63 -22.22 -1.19
N LYS A 357 -11.29 -22.29 -1.20
CA LYS A 357 -10.49 -23.22 -0.39
C LYS A 357 -9.44 -22.49 0.43
N ILE A 358 -8.96 -23.19 1.45
CA ILE A 358 -7.81 -22.79 2.27
C ILE A 358 -6.68 -23.80 2.01
N PRO A 359 -5.41 -23.37 1.98
CA PRO A 359 -4.92 -22.03 2.29
C PRO A 359 -5.04 -21.01 1.16
N ALA A 360 -4.94 -19.73 1.54
CA ALA A 360 -4.72 -18.63 0.61
C ALA A 360 -3.75 -17.60 1.22
N LEU A 361 -2.98 -16.92 0.39
CA LEU A 361 -2.06 -15.86 0.75
C LEU A 361 -2.40 -14.62 -0.08
N VAL A 362 -2.65 -13.50 0.59
CA VAL A 362 -2.79 -12.19 -0.07
C VAL A 362 -1.50 -11.41 0.16
N LYS A 363 -0.85 -10.98 -0.91
CA LYS A 363 0.37 -10.17 -0.85
C LYS A 363 0.04 -8.69 -0.59
N PRO A 364 1.02 -7.86 -0.18
CA PRO A 364 0.79 -6.42 0.02
C PRO A 364 0.25 -5.68 -1.21
N ASN A 365 0.53 -6.16 -2.42
CA ASN A 365 0.02 -5.63 -3.67
C ASN A 365 -1.35 -6.20 -4.08
N ASN A 366 -2.06 -6.91 -3.18
CA ASN A 366 -3.33 -7.62 -3.43
C ASN A 366 -3.28 -8.80 -4.38
N GLU A 367 -2.11 -9.19 -4.85
CA GLU A 367 -1.98 -10.43 -5.60
C GLU A 367 -2.31 -11.61 -4.67
N THR A 368 -3.17 -12.51 -5.14
CA THR A 368 -3.59 -13.68 -4.39
C THR A 368 -2.78 -14.89 -4.86
N VAL A 369 -2.38 -15.72 -3.91
CA VAL A 369 -1.74 -17.03 -4.16
C VAL A 369 -2.54 -18.07 -3.38
N PHE A 370 -2.97 -19.12 -4.06
CA PHE A 370 -3.64 -20.27 -3.47
C PHE A 370 -2.96 -21.54 -3.95
N GLU A 371 -3.34 -22.67 -3.35
CA GLU A 371 -2.62 -23.96 -3.34
C GLU A 371 -1.47 -24.01 -2.33
N SER A 372 -1.54 -25.01 -1.44
CA SER A 372 -0.63 -25.07 -0.28
C SER A 372 0.84 -25.23 -0.64
N ASP A 373 1.16 -26.06 -1.65
CA ASP A 373 2.54 -26.26 -2.11
C ASP A 373 3.11 -25.00 -2.79
N VAL A 374 2.29 -24.31 -3.58
CA VAL A 374 2.67 -23.06 -4.25
C VAL A 374 2.97 -21.97 -3.22
N ILE A 375 2.11 -21.80 -2.22
CA ILE A 375 2.34 -20.84 -1.12
C ILE A 375 3.61 -21.21 -0.36
N LEU A 376 3.77 -22.48 0.00
CA LEU A 376 4.91 -22.95 0.80
C LEU A 376 6.25 -22.69 0.10
N ARG A 377 6.36 -23.00 -1.19
CA ARG A 377 7.56 -22.72 -1.99
C ARG A 377 7.82 -21.23 -2.16
N TYR A 378 6.76 -20.44 -2.38
CA TYR A 378 6.89 -18.99 -2.47
C TYR A 378 7.46 -18.39 -1.17
N LEU A 379 6.98 -18.84 -0.02
CA LEU A 379 7.48 -18.41 1.28
C LEU A 379 8.94 -18.82 1.47
N GLU A 380 9.29 -20.05 1.09
CA GLU A 380 10.67 -20.53 1.15
C GLU A 380 11.62 -19.71 0.26
N ASP A 381 11.26 -19.46 -1.00
CA ASP A 381 12.10 -18.69 -1.92
C ASP A 381 12.27 -17.25 -1.45
N LYS A 382 11.19 -16.65 -0.93
CA LYS A 382 11.18 -15.23 -0.56
C LYS A 382 11.82 -14.96 0.80
N PHE A 383 11.57 -15.83 1.78
CA PHE A 383 11.89 -15.57 3.18
C PHE A 383 12.82 -16.63 3.81
N GLY A 384 13.07 -17.74 3.13
CA GLY A 384 13.92 -18.84 3.61
C GLY A 384 15.43 -18.61 3.49
N GLN A 385 15.91 -17.35 3.55
CA GLN A 385 17.34 -17.05 3.36
C GLN A 385 18.23 -17.63 4.47
N SER A 386 17.76 -17.64 5.72
CA SER A 386 18.52 -18.16 6.87
C SER A 386 18.43 -19.67 7.04
N LYS A 387 17.41 -20.32 6.44
CA LYS A 387 17.20 -21.77 6.49
C LYS A 387 16.21 -22.17 5.41
N ARG A 388 16.59 -23.16 4.60
CA ARG A 388 15.73 -23.78 3.59
C ARG A 388 15.45 -25.24 3.95
N PHE A 389 14.23 -25.66 3.67
CA PHE A 389 13.74 -27.03 3.75
C PHE A 389 13.75 -27.70 2.36
N THR A 390 13.92 -26.96 1.27
CA THR A 390 14.26 -27.51 -0.05
C THR A 390 15.72 -28.00 -0.01
N PRO A 391 15.97 -29.29 -0.27
CA PRO A 391 17.32 -29.84 -0.29
C PRO A 391 18.23 -29.18 -1.33
N SER A 392 19.54 -29.19 -1.08
CA SER A 392 20.55 -28.63 -1.98
C SER A 392 20.88 -29.56 -3.16
N THR A 393 20.80 -30.88 -2.96
CA THR A 393 21.19 -31.87 -3.96
C THR A 393 20.04 -32.18 -4.93
N PRO A 394 20.33 -32.46 -6.22
CA PRO A 394 19.32 -32.90 -7.17
C PRO A 394 18.57 -34.17 -6.73
N ASP A 395 19.26 -35.16 -6.16
CA ASP A 395 18.65 -36.43 -5.74
C ASP A 395 17.66 -36.24 -4.58
N ASP A 396 18.02 -35.45 -3.57
CA ASP A 396 17.12 -35.18 -2.45
C ASP A 396 15.95 -34.30 -2.88
N ARG A 397 16.16 -33.34 -3.79
CA ARG A 397 15.04 -32.57 -4.36
C ARG A 397 14.08 -33.48 -5.13
N GLN A 398 14.60 -34.37 -5.97
CA GLN A 398 13.77 -35.33 -6.69
C GLN A 398 12.95 -36.20 -5.73
N ARG A 399 13.59 -36.71 -4.66
CA ARG A 399 12.90 -37.51 -3.64
C ARG A 399 11.82 -36.72 -2.93
N MET A 400 12.13 -35.49 -2.51
CA MET A 400 11.17 -34.56 -1.91
C MET A 400 9.96 -34.35 -2.82
N GLU A 401 10.20 -34.02 -4.10
CA GLU A 401 9.14 -33.81 -5.09
C GLU A 401 8.28 -35.05 -5.27
N LEU A 402 8.88 -36.24 -5.41
CA LEU A 402 8.12 -37.47 -5.59
C LEU A 402 7.19 -37.72 -4.40
N ILE A 403 7.69 -37.55 -3.18
CA ILE A 403 6.93 -37.74 -1.95
C ILE A 403 5.77 -36.72 -1.86
N ILE A 404 6.01 -35.44 -2.15
CA ILE A 404 4.97 -34.38 -2.17
C ILE A 404 3.92 -34.68 -3.25
N ARG A 405 4.34 -35.05 -4.45
CA ARG A 405 3.43 -35.32 -5.57
C ARG A 405 2.56 -36.54 -5.32
N CYS A 406 3.10 -37.60 -4.71
CA CYS A 406 2.30 -38.75 -4.31
C CYS A 406 1.20 -38.37 -3.30
N HIS A 407 1.52 -37.49 -2.35
CA HIS A 407 0.54 -36.95 -1.41
C HIS A 407 -0.56 -36.17 -2.13
N ASP A 408 -0.18 -35.17 -2.91
CA ASP A 408 -1.11 -34.23 -3.55
C ASP A 408 -1.91 -34.84 -4.69
N LEU A 409 -1.50 -35.97 -5.26
CA LEU A 409 -2.27 -36.63 -6.32
C LEU A 409 -3.17 -37.75 -5.77
N TYR A 410 -2.66 -38.57 -4.85
CA TYR A 410 -3.32 -39.84 -4.49
C TYR A 410 -3.94 -39.83 -3.09
N ILE A 411 -3.54 -38.93 -2.20
CA ILE A 411 -4.04 -38.88 -0.81
C ILE A 411 -4.91 -37.65 -0.58
N ALA A 412 -4.30 -36.47 -0.62
CA ALA A 412 -4.94 -35.20 -0.26
C ALA A 412 -5.17 -34.34 -1.51
N SER A 413 -5.73 -34.95 -2.55
CA SER A 413 -5.94 -34.29 -3.85
C SER A 413 -6.60 -32.92 -3.71
N PRO A 414 -6.15 -31.87 -4.44
CA PRO A 414 -6.77 -30.54 -4.42
C PRO A 414 -8.26 -30.57 -4.76
N ASN A 415 -8.76 -31.62 -5.42
CA ASN A 415 -10.19 -31.80 -5.72
C ASN A 415 -11.01 -32.40 -4.57
N ASN A 416 -10.43 -32.57 -3.38
CA ASN A 416 -11.03 -33.22 -2.20
C ASN A 416 -12.28 -32.57 -1.59
N THR A 417 -12.92 -31.64 -2.27
CA THR A 417 -14.18 -31.01 -1.84
C THR A 417 -15.11 -30.71 -3.01
N GLN A 418 -14.77 -31.10 -4.25
CA GLN A 418 -15.61 -30.81 -5.42
C GLN A 418 -16.78 -31.79 -5.49
N PRO A 419 -18.01 -31.31 -5.79
CA PRO A 419 -19.15 -32.17 -6.01
C PRO A 419 -18.92 -33.22 -7.10
N GLY A 420 -19.37 -34.45 -6.88
CA GLY A 420 -19.37 -35.52 -7.89
C GLY A 420 -18.02 -36.20 -8.15
N PHE A 421 -17.03 -36.00 -7.28
CA PHE A 421 -15.72 -36.64 -7.41
C PHE A 421 -15.40 -37.54 -6.20
N SER A 422 -15.00 -38.80 -6.44
CA SER A 422 -14.53 -39.71 -5.39
C SER A 422 -13.05 -39.47 -5.12
N HIS A 423 -12.70 -39.08 -3.89
CA HIS A 423 -11.32 -38.74 -3.51
C HIS A 423 -10.93 -39.35 -2.16
N THR A 424 -9.65 -39.70 -2.02
CA THR A 424 -9.12 -40.49 -0.91
C THR A 424 -9.35 -39.85 0.46
N GLN A 425 -9.08 -38.54 0.60
CA GLN A 425 -9.30 -37.87 1.88
C GLN A 425 -10.78 -37.85 2.32
N GLY A 426 -11.72 -37.72 1.38
CA GLY A 426 -13.16 -37.68 1.67
C GLY A 426 -13.73 -39.05 1.96
N ALA A 427 -13.13 -40.10 1.37
CA ALA A 427 -13.47 -41.48 1.65
C ALA A 427 -13.39 -41.77 3.16
N MET A 428 -12.55 -41.04 3.91
CA MET A 428 -12.37 -41.24 5.34
C MET A 428 -13.51 -40.69 6.23
N TYR A 429 -14.34 -39.75 5.77
CA TYR A 429 -15.33 -39.11 6.67
C TYR A 429 -16.61 -38.58 6.01
N LEU A 430 -16.64 -38.39 4.68
CA LEU A 430 -17.81 -37.85 3.99
C LEU A 430 -18.89 -38.93 3.85
N SER A 431 -20.11 -38.61 4.28
CA SER A 431 -21.32 -39.44 4.17
C SER A 431 -22.43 -38.68 3.44
N ALA A 432 -23.27 -39.39 2.69
CA ALA A 432 -24.40 -38.76 1.99
C ALA A 432 -25.41 -38.16 2.96
N ALA A 433 -25.67 -38.85 4.08
CA ALA A 433 -26.64 -38.44 5.08
C ALA A 433 -26.27 -37.13 5.81
N PHE A 434 -24.98 -36.86 6.02
CA PHE A 434 -24.54 -35.64 6.69
C PHE A 434 -24.06 -34.55 5.72
N HIS A 435 -23.30 -34.94 4.69
CA HIS A 435 -22.61 -34.00 3.80
C HIS A 435 -23.34 -33.77 2.48
N GLY A 436 -24.47 -34.47 2.28
CA GLY A 436 -25.24 -34.46 1.04
C GLY A 436 -24.70 -35.45 -0.01
N PRO A 437 -25.57 -35.93 -0.91
CA PRO A 437 -25.19 -36.93 -1.92
C PRO A 437 -24.11 -36.42 -2.87
N HIS A 438 -24.07 -35.11 -3.14
CA HIS A 438 -23.10 -34.49 -4.04
C HIS A 438 -21.65 -34.54 -3.54
N ARG A 439 -21.42 -34.67 -2.23
CA ARG A 439 -20.07 -34.76 -1.65
C ARG A 439 -19.72 -36.18 -1.17
N ALA A 440 -20.68 -37.09 -1.19
CA ALA A 440 -20.46 -38.47 -0.84
C ALA A 440 -19.95 -39.28 -2.03
N MET A 441 -19.65 -40.54 -1.79
CA MET A 441 -19.27 -41.52 -2.81
C MET A 441 -20.00 -42.83 -2.55
N SER A 442 -20.04 -43.71 -3.55
CA SER A 442 -20.58 -45.05 -3.36
C SER A 442 -19.72 -45.87 -2.38
N VAL A 443 -20.31 -46.88 -1.74
CA VAL A 443 -19.58 -47.79 -0.84
C VAL A 443 -18.45 -48.53 -1.56
N SER A 444 -18.64 -48.90 -2.83
CA SER A 444 -17.61 -49.53 -3.67
C SER A 444 -16.46 -48.58 -3.97
N ASP A 445 -16.75 -47.31 -4.30
CA ASP A 445 -15.72 -46.31 -4.53
C ASP A 445 -14.94 -46.01 -3.25
N ARG A 446 -15.62 -45.95 -2.10
CA ARG A 446 -14.99 -45.76 -0.80
C ARG A 446 -14.01 -46.89 -0.51
N ALA A 447 -14.42 -48.14 -0.68
CA ALA A 447 -13.53 -49.30 -0.49
C ALA A 447 -12.32 -49.26 -1.44
N ALA A 448 -12.53 -48.88 -2.71
CA ALA A 448 -11.44 -48.72 -3.67
C ALA A 448 -10.47 -47.61 -3.26
N LYS A 449 -10.97 -46.48 -2.74
CA LYS A 449 -10.14 -45.36 -2.26
C LYS A 449 -9.36 -45.70 -0.99
N LEU A 450 -9.92 -46.50 -0.07
CA LEU A 450 -9.17 -47.00 1.09
C LEU A 450 -8.07 -47.97 0.70
N LYS A 451 -8.31 -48.83 -0.32
CA LYS A 451 -7.27 -49.70 -0.88
C LYS A 451 -6.14 -48.88 -1.54
N GLU A 452 -6.49 -47.82 -2.25
CA GLU A 452 -5.53 -46.87 -2.83
C GLU A 452 -4.71 -46.20 -1.71
N LEU A 453 -5.37 -45.65 -0.68
CA LEU A 453 -4.73 -45.06 0.51
C LEU A 453 -3.69 -46.02 1.12
N TRP A 454 -4.09 -47.27 1.37
CA TRP A 454 -3.20 -48.29 1.92
C TRP A 454 -1.98 -48.53 1.03
N SER A 455 -2.20 -48.65 -0.28
CA SER A 455 -1.12 -48.89 -1.24
C SER A 455 -0.08 -47.76 -1.23
N GLN A 456 -0.53 -46.51 -1.11
CA GLN A 456 0.37 -45.35 -1.02
C GLN A 456 1.12 -45.30 0.33
N LEU A 457 0.47 -45.63 1.44
CA LEU A 457 1.11 -45.69 2.75
C LEU A 457 2.19 -46.78 2.81
N VAL A 458 1.91 -47.97 2.30
CA VAL A 458 2.88 -49.09 2.22
C VAL A 458 4.02 -48.75 1.27
N TRP A 459 3.73 -48.12 0.12
CA TRP A 459 4.76 -47.67 -0.80
C TRP A 459 5.69 -46.67 -0.12
N LEU A 460 5.13 -45.63 0.51
CA LEU A 460 5.93 -44.59 1.16
C LEU A 460 6.77 -45.19 2.30
N ASP A 461 6.18 -46.03 3.16
CA ASP A 461 6.91 -46.70 4.24
C ASP A 461 8.13 -47.47 3.71
N LYS A 462 7.96 -48.26 2.65
CA LYS A 462 9.04 -49.01 2.01
C LYS A 462 10.06 -48.11 1.32
N TYR A 463 9.61 -46.98 0.78
CA TYR A 463 10.45 -46.01 0.08
C TYR A 463 11.37 -45.20 1.03
N LEU A 464 11.01 -45.07 2.30
CA LEU A 464 11.84 -44.36 3.29
C LEU A 464 13.22 -45.02 3.45
N ILE A 465 14.26 -44.20 3.42
CA ILE A 465 15.68 -44.62 3.45
C ILE A 465 16.24 -44.80 4.87
N GLY A 466 15.39 -44.75 5.90
CA GLY A 466 15.79 -44.96 7.30
C GLY A 466 16.38 -43.72 7.99
N THR A 467 16.22 -42.53 7.41
CA THR A 467 16.56 -41.26 8.03
C THR A 467 15.47 -40.78 9.01
N PRO A 468 15.78 -39.85 9.94
CA PRO A 468 14.78 -39.28 10.85
C PRO A 468 13.67 -38.47 10.15
N TYR A 469 13.94 -37.95 8.95
CA TYR A 469 13.00 -37.19 8.10
C TYR A 469 12.69 -37.96 6.81
N LEU A 470 11.68 -37.54 6.05
CA LEU A 470 11.22 -38.27 4.87
C LEU A 470 12.26 -38.36 3.73
N VAL A 471 13.12 -37.34 3.61
CA VAL A 471 14.02 -37.20 2.45
C VAL A 471 15.47 -37.50 2.79
N SER A 472 15.97 -36.96 3.91
CA SER A 472 17.36 -37.03 4.33
C SER A 472 17.49 -36.84 5.86
N ASN A 473 18.68 -36.48 6.36
CA ASN A 473 18.93 -36.18 7.77
C ASN A 473 18.47 -34.78 8.20
N SER A 474 17.72 -34.05 7.37
CA SER A 474 17.20 -32.71 7.68
C SER A 474 15.73 -32.57 7.26
N LEU A 475 15.01 -31.69 7.95
CA LEU A 475 13.63 -31.33 7.62
C LEU A 475 13.51 -30.87 6.16
N SER A 476 12.43 -31.30 5.51
CA SER A 476 12.11 -30.93 4.15
C SER A 476 10.65 -30.51 3.97
N LEU A 477 10.32 -29.88 2.84
CA LEU A 477 8.92 -29.56 2.52
C LEU A 477 8.03 -30.82 2.43
N ALA A 478 8.61 -32.00 2.18
CA ALA A 478 7.87 -33.25 2.23
C ALA A 478 7.36 -33.55 3.64
N ASP A 479 8.16 -33.27 4.68
CA ASP A 479 7.77 -33.47 6.08
C ASP A 479 6.60 -32.55 6.46
N LEU A 480 6.68 -31.28 6.06
CA LEU A 480 5.63 -30.27 6.27
C LEU A 480 4.33 -30.62 5.53
N THR A 481 4.45 -31.32 4.40
CA THR A 481 3.31 -31.73 3.56
C THR A 481 2.57 -32.93 4.13
N TRP A 482 3.29 -33.99 4.48
CA TRP A 482 2.68 -35.26 4.90
C TRP A 482 2.18 -35.24 6.34
N TYR A 483 2.91 -34.59 7.25
CA TYR A 483 2.63 -34.70 8.68
C TYR A 483 1.20 -34.28 9.05
N PRO A 484 0.66 -33.13 8.59
CA PRO A 484 -0.71 -32.74 8.94
C PRO A 484 -1.78 -33.72 8.45
N THR A 485 -1.57 -34.36 7.30
CA THR A 485 -2.49 -35.38 6.78
C THR A 485 -2.38 -36.69 7.58
N CYS A 486 -1.19 -37.04 8.07
CA CYS A 486 -1.02 -38.14 9.01
C CYS A 486 -1.76 -37.91 10.32
N VAL A 487 -1.75 -36.67 10.85
CA VAL A 487 -2.58 -36.32 12.02
C VAL A 487 -4.07 -36.54 11.75
N PHE A 488 -4.56 -36.12 10.57
CA PHE A 488 -5.94 -36.36 10.17
C PHE A 488 -6.26 -37.87 10.11
N MET A 489 -5.37 -38.66 9.52
CA MET A 489 -5.52 -40.12 9.41
C MET A 489 -5.45 -40.83 10.77
N GLU A 490 -4.61 -40.36 11.70
CA GLU A 490 -4.49 -40.84 13.09
C GLU A 490 -5.83 -40.77 13.82
N PHE A 491 -6.64 -39.76 13.52
CA PHE A 491 -7.98 -39.62 14.06
C PHE A 491 -9.01 -40.44 13.26
N MET A 492 -9.08 -40.23 11.94
CA MET A 492 -10.21 -40.70 11.13
C MET A 492 -10.22 -42.21 10.90
N LEU A 493 -9.07 -42.82 10.63
CA LEU A 493 -9.02 -44.24 10.24
C LEU A 493 -9.44 -45.16 11.40
N PRO A 494 -8.93 -44.96 12.65
CA PRO A 494 -9.45 -45.71 13.79
C PRO A 494 -10.92 -45.40 14.05
N ARG A 495 -11.31 -44.11 14.00
CA ARG A 495 -12.66 -43.66 14.38
C ARG A 495 -13.75 -44.23 13.48
N VAL A 496 -13.50 -44.30 12.17
CA VAL A 496 -14.51 -44.64 11.16
C VAL A 496 -14.41 -46.10 10.70
N PHE A 497 -13.20 -46.65 10.59
CA PHE A 497 -12.98 -47.97 9.98
C PHE A 497 -12.40 -49.02 10.93
N ASP A 498 -12.19 -48.68 12.21
CA ASP A 498 -11.58 -49.59 13.20
C ASP A 498 -10.18 -50.06 12.75
N TRP A 499 -9.41 -49.15 12.15
CA TRP A 499 -7.98 -49.36 11.87
C TRP A 499 -7.16 -49.21 13.15
N PRO A 500 -6.01 -49.89 13.26
CA PRO A 500 -5.07 -49.63 14.35
C PRO A 500 -4.47 -48.23 14.21
N GLN A 501 -3.87 -47.74 15.29
CA GLN A 501 -3.08 -46.51 15.26
C GLN A 501 -1.86 -46.68 14.36
N LEU A 502 -1.91 -46.09 13.16
CA LEU A 502 -0.88 -46.30 12.14
C LEU A 502 0.45 -45.61 12.46
N PHE A 503 0.41 -44.45 13.12
CA PHE A 503 1.60 -43.61 13.30
C PHE A 503 2.19 -43.66 14.71
N TYR A 504 1.70 -44.58 15.53
CA TYR A 504 2.21 -44.83 16.86
C TYR A 504 3.35 -45.86 16.80
N HIS A 505 4.51 -45.51 17.37
CA HIS A 505 5.59 -46.46 17.60
C HIS A 505 5.71 -46.74 19.11
N PRO A 506 5.42 -47.96 19.57
CA PRO A 506 5.52 -48.28 20.99
C PRO A 506 6.96 -48.14 21.49
N ARG A 507 7.12 -47.71 22.74
CA ARG A 507 8.44 -47.61 23.40
C ARG A 507 8.95 -48.98 23.86
N ASN A 508 8.07 -49.99 23.96
CA ASN A 508 8.37 -51.33 24.44
C ASN A 508 8.03 -52.39 23.38
N ASN A 509 8.81 -53.47 23.32
CA ASN A 509 8.67 -54.57 22.34
C ASN A 509 7.41 -55.45 22.52
N ASN A 510 6.53 -55.18 23.48
CA ASN A 510 5.35 -56.00 23.80
C ASN A 510 4.01 -55.42 23.29
N GLU A 511 4.03 -54.33 22.52
CA GLU A 511 2.83 -53.70 21.95
C GLU A 511 2.71 -53.98 20.44
N HIS A 512 1.48 -54.03 19.92
CA HIS A 512 1.22 -54.26 18.50
C HIS A 512 2.03 -53.30 17.61
N HIS A 513 2.86 -53.86 16.72
CA HIS A 513 3.65 -53.08 15.79
C HIS A 513 2.75 -52.40 14.73
N SER A 514 3.00 -51.11 14.48
CA SER A 514 2.39 -50.40 13.36
C SER A 514 2.66 -51.15 12.06
N PRO A 515 1.66 -51.27 11.16
CA PRO A 515 1.85 -51.94 9.88
C PRO A 515 2.60 -51.05 8.87
N VAL A 516 2.94 -49.81 9.25
CA VAL A 516 3.84 -48.88 8.53
C VAL A 516 4.93 -48.37 9.49
N PRO A 517 5.87 -49.24 9.92
CA PRO A 517 6.75 -48.96 11.05
C PRO A 517 7.78 -47.84 10.80
N ARG A 518 8.20 -47.61 9.56
CA ARG A 518 9.15 -46.52 9.24
C ARG A 518 8.43 -45.17 9.29
N LEU A 519 7.21 -45.09 8.74
CA LEU A 519 6.36 -43.91 8.85
C LEU A 519 5.96 -43.62 10.29
N ALA A 520 5.64 -44.64 11.08
CA ALA A 520 5.33 -44.47 12.51
C ALA A 520 6.52 -43.88 13.29
N ARG A 521 7.75 -44.35 13.01
CA ARG A 521 8.96 -43.77 13.60
C ARG A 521 9.15 -42.31 13.19
N TRP A 522 9.03 -42.00 11.91
CA TRP A 522 9.13 -40.63 11.39
C TRP A 522 8.12 -39.68 12.06
N PHE A 523 6.85 -40.08 12.11
CA PHE A 523 5.79 -39.27 12.71
C PHE A 523 6.00 -39.06 14.21
N SER A 524 6.37 -40.12 14.94
CA SER A 524 6.70 -40.06 16.37
C SER A 524 7.93 -39.17 16.64
N PHE A 525 8.96 -39.28 15.78
CA PHE A 525 10.15 -38.45 15.85
C PHE A 525 9.80 -36.98 15.68
N LEU A 526 9.10 -36.60 14.61
CA LEU A 526 8.71 -35.20 14.38
C LEU A 526 7.88 -34.62 15.53
N THR A 527 6.91 -35.38 16.03
CA THR A 527 6.06 -34.97 17.15
C THR A 527 6.86 -34.74 18.43
N SER A 528 7.90 -35.54 18.67
CA SER A 528 8.70 -35.45 19.91
C SER A 528 9.85 -34.44 19.85
N GLN A 529 10.39 -34.20 18.65
CA GLN A 529 11.59 -33.36 18.49
C GLN A 529 11.28 -31.90 18.15
N HIS A 530 10.06 -31.60 17.67
CA HIS A 530 9.71 -30.27 17.18
C HIS A 530 8.37 -29.78 17.77
N ASP A 531 8.43 -28.71 18.58
CA ASP A 531 7.25 -28.11 19.20
C ASP A 531 6.19 -27.66 18.18
N ALA A 532 6.62 -27.17 17.00
CA ALA A 532 5.72 -26.76 15.92
C ALA A 532 4.85 -27.93 15.41
N PHE A 533 5.43 -29.13 15.31
CA PHE A 533 4.73 -30.33 14.88
C PHE A 533 3.76 -30.82 15.97
N ALA A 534 4.20 -30.87 17.23
CA ALA A 534 3.33 -31.22 18.37
C ALA A 534 2.14 -30.24 18.51
N SER A 535 2.40 -28.93 18.43
CA SER A 535 1.37 -27.89 18.50
C SER A 535 0.38 -28.01 17.33
N THR A 536 0.88 -28.22 16.11
CA THR A 536 0.03 -28.38 14.93
C THR A 536 -0.85 -29.62 15.04
N ARG A 537 -0.30 -30.74 15.54
CA ARG A 537 -1.06 -31.96 15.81
C ARG A 537 -2.20 -31.70 16.80
N ASN A 538 -1.91 -31.07 17.93
CA ASN A 538 -2.92 -30.76 18.95
C ASN A 538 -4.03 -29.86 18.39
N THR A 539 -3.68 -28.80 17.64
CA THR A 539 -4.69 -27.90 17.03
C THR A 539 -5.64 -28.63 16.08
N ILE A 540 -5.12 -29.56 15.27
CA ILE A 540 -5.95 -30.34 14.34
C ILE A 540 -6.83 -31.32 15.11
N LEU A 541 -6.26 -32.08 16.05
CA LEU A 541 -7.00 -33.08 16.83
C LEU A 541 -8.08 -32.46 17.72
N GLU A 542 -7.81 -31.33 18.36
CA GLU A 542 -8.80 -30.62 19.18
C GLU A 542 -10.07 -30.29 18.40
N TYR A 543 -9.95 -29.88 17.13
CA TYR A 543 -11.10 -29.64 16.29
C TYR A 543 -11.87 -30.92 16.00
N TRP A 544 -11.19 -31.99 15.61
CA TRP A 544 -11.85 -33.25 15.24
C TRP A 544 -12.50 -33.96 16.43
N HIS A 545 -11.87 -33.90 17.61
CA HIS A 545 -12.50 -34.37 18.86
C HIS A 545 -13.74 -33.55 19.20
N LYS A 546 -13.71 -32.21 19.03
CA LYS A 546 -14.90 -31.37 19.21
C LYS A 546 -16.02 -31.73 18.23
N MET A 547 -15.70 -32.00 16.97
CA MET A 547 -16.68 -32.42 15.97
C MET A 547 -17.26 -33.81 16.23
N ASP A 548 -16.48 -34.74 16.79
CA ASP A 548 -16.99 -36.08 17.15
C ASP A 548 -17.87 -36.06 18.41
N ALA A 549 -17.56 -35.16 19.34
CA ALA A 549 -18.38 -34.90 20.52
C ALA A 549 -19.64 -34.05 20.22
N ASP A 550 -19.75 -33.50 19.00
CA ASP A 550 -20.87 -32.63 18.61
C ASP A 550 -22.20 -33.41 18.58
N PRO A 551 -23.32 -32.84 19.10
CA PRO A 551 -24.63 -33.49 19.10
C PRO A 551 -25.17 -33.86 17.71
N HIS A 552 -24.66 -33.23 16.64
CA HIS A 552 -25.03 -33.55 15.27
C HIS A 552 -24.37 -34.83 14.74
N ARG A 553 -23.40 -35.41 15.46
CA ARG A 553 -22.84 -36.76 15.24
C ARG A 553 -22.38 -37.00 13.79
N GLN A 554 -21.55 -36.10 13.26
CA GLN A 554 -21.13 -36.08 11.85
C GLN A 554 -20.62 -37.42 11.29
N PHE A 555 -19.94 -38.21 12.12
CA PHE A 555 -19.31 -39.47 11.69
C PHE A 555 -20.22 -40.69 11.80
N ASP A 556 -21.31 -40.64 12.58
CA ASP A 556 -22.18 -41.81 12.77
C ASP A 556 -22.74 -42.35 11.44
N PRO A 557 -23.18 -41.52 10.47
CA PRO A 557 -23.72 -42.06 9.23
C PRO A 557 -22.71 -42.81 8.37
N ILE A 558 -21.43 -42.43 8.35
CA ILE A 558 -20.41 -43.20 7.61
C ILE A 558 -20.08 -44.50 8.34
N ILE A 559 -20.08 -44.49 9.67
CA ILE A 559 -19.86 -45.69 10.48
C ILE A 559 -20.98 -46.70 10.27
N ASP A 560 -22.22 -46.24 10.23
CA ASP A 560 -23.37 -47.10 9.98
C ASP A 560 -23.37 -47.64 8.54
N GLU A 561 -22.98 -46.82 7.55
CA GLU A 561 -22.76 -47.26 6.16
C GLU A 561 -21.73 -48.41 6.09
N ILE A 562 -20.63 -48.30 6.83
CA ILE A 562 -19.58 -49.33 6.90
C ILE A 562 -20.11 -50.61 7.55
N LYS A 563 -20.81 -50.50 8.69
CA LYS A 563 -21.40 -51.66 9.39
C LYS A 563 -22.43 -52.40 8.56
N GLN A 564 -23.19 -51.69 7.73
CA GLN A 564 -24.21 -52.27 6.84
C GLN A 564 -23.60 -53.02 5.65
N ASN A 565 -22.31 -52.84 5.36
CA ASN A 565 -21.64 -53.43 4.20
C ASN A 565 -20.44 -54.30 4.60
N PRO A 566 -20.60 -55.31 5.48
CA PRO A 566 -19.48 -56.07 6.05
C PRO A 566 -18.72 -56.95 5.04
N HIS A 567 -19.29 -57.16 3.84
CA HIS A 567 -18.68 -57.92 2.76
C HIS A 567 -17.55 -57.15 2.04
N LEU A 568 -17.47 -55.83 2.22
CA LEU A 568 -16.39 -54.99 1.69
C LEU A 568 -15.21 -54.95 2.66
N LYS A 569 -13.99 -54.89 2.12
CA LYS A 569 -12.77 -54.74 2.94
C LYS A 569 -12.60 -53.29 3.38
N TRP A 570 -13.05 -52.99 4.59
CA TRP A 570 -12.93 -51.66 5.20
C TRP A 570 -11.61 -51.44 5.95
N LYS A 571 -10.91 -52.52 6.32
CA LYS A 571 -9.61 -52.51 6.99
C LYS A 571 -8.46 -52.49 5.98
N TYR A 572 -7.23 -52.39 6.48
CA TYR A 572 -6.04 -52.54 5.66
C TYR A 572 -5.97 -53.96 5.04
N PRO A 573 -5.73 -54.10 3.72
CA PRO A 573 -5.69 -55.35 2.95
C PRO A 573 -4.77 -56.47 3.42
#